data_AF-A0A1T5E208-F1
#
_entry.id   AF-A0A1T5E208-F1
#
_cell.length_a   1.000
_cell.length_b   1.000
_cell.length_c   1.000
_cell.angle_alpha   90.00
_cell.angle_beta   90.00
_cell.angle_gamma   90.00
#
_symmetry.space_group_name_H-M   'P 1'
#
loop_
_entity.id
_entity.type
_entity.pdbx_description
1 polymer ?
#
loop_
_entity_poly.entity_id
_entity_poly.type
_entity_poly.pdbx_seq_one_letter_code
_entity_poly.pdbx_strand_id
1 'polypeptide(L)'
;MSFTNWCQIMAGFAVIPGLTGFYSFHSFLFPYYLRTKKSLHLLLLSVVVAGIATLAGMLLLTLQFNTTYLENDGISGVIAIAIPVAFIALVNGAAGFVIRGFEAWFHDIKLKAELNHKNYQMELALIKSQIDPHFLFNTINNIDILIEKDSIKASAYLNKLSDIMRFMLYETKTNSILLTKELAYIEKYIALQKVRTSNVNAINCIIQGDPGSKMIAPMLFIPFIENAFKHTNLTIDGAVKIIFVIGKKMVMFECENLIEQTPQPEEQSGGLGKELMERRLALLYPAKHHLLTTFGDHHYRVKLTVEA
;
A
#
# COMPACT_ATOMS: atom_id res chain seq x y z
N MET A 1 5.29 42.71 -50.88
CA MET A 1 6.02 42.05 -49.77
C MET A 1 6.36 40.64 -50.20
N SER A 2 7.62 40.19 -50.17
CA SER A 2 7.96 38.81 -50.54
C SER A 2 7.48 37.83 -49.46
N PHE A 3 7.22 36.57 -49.82
CA PHE A 3 6.84 35.51 -48.88
C PHE A 3 7.88 35.36 -47.75
N THR A 4 9.16 35.50 -48.07
CA THR A 4 10.28 35.46 -47.11
C THR A 4 10.17 36.54 -46.04
N ASN A 5 9.84 37.78 -46.42
CA ASN A 5 9.68 38.88 -45.48
C ASN A 5 8.47 38.67 -44.56
N TRP A 6 7.41 38.05 -45.07
CA TRP A 6 6.24 37.69 -44.27
C TRP A 6 6.58 36.65 -43.20
N CYS A 7 7.32 35.60 -43.55
CA CYS A 7 7.78 34.59 -42.60
C CYS A 7 8.69 35.17 -41.50
N GLN A 8 9.59 36.09 -41.87
CA GLN A 8 10.49 36.75 -40.93
C GLN A 8 9.71 37.59 -39.90
N ILE A 9 8.72 38.36 -40.36
CA ILE A 9 7.84 39.14 -39.46
C ILE A 9 7.08 38.23 -38.51
N MET A 10 6.48 37.14 -39.02
CA MET A 10 5.75 36.20 -38.18
C MET A 10 6.65 35.53 -37.14
N ALA A 11 7.92 35.26 -37.47
CA ALA A 11 8.88 34.68 -36.54
C ALA A 11 9.17 35.59 -35.34
N GLY A 12 9.45 36.87 -35.59
CA GLY A 12 9.76 37.86 -34.54
C GLY A 12 8.55 38.34 -33.76
N PHE A 13 7.38 38.44 -34.42
CA PHE A 13 6.17 38.98 -33.82
C PHE A 13 5.36 37.93 -33.05
N ALA A 14 5.28 36.69 -33.53
CA ALA A 14 4.36 35.69 -32.99
C ALA A 14 5.05 34.40 -32.52
N VAL A 15 5.91 33.80 -33.35
CA VAL A 15 6.43 32.45 -33.08
C VAL A 15 7.39 32.44 -31.90
N ILE A 16 8.44 33.28 -31.91
CA ILE A 16 9.45 33.29 -30.84
C ILE A 16 8.85 33.76 -29.50
N PRO A 17 8.08 34.87 -29.45
CA PRO A 17 7.41 35.29 -28.22
C PRO A 17 6.41 34.25 -27.70
N GLY A 18 5.67 33.59 -28.60
CA GLY A 18 4.74 32.52 -28.24
C GLY A 18 5.44 31.31 -27.62
N LEU A 19 6.51 30.81 -28.27
CA LEU A 19 7.27 29.66 -27.77
C LEU A 19 7.97 29.97 -26.45
N THR A 20 8.59 31.16 -26.33
CA THR A 20 9.25 31.58 -25.09
C THR A 20 8.25 31.69 -23.94
N GLY A 21 7.07 32.30 -24.17
CA GLY A 21 5.98 32.34 -23.21
C GLY A 21 5.52 30.94 -22.80
N PHE A 22 5.20 30.09 -23.78
CA PHE A 22 4.74 28.72 -23.56
C PHE A 22 5.71 27.90 -22.70
N TYR A 23 6.97 27.76 -23.13
CA TYR A 23 7.95 26.92 -22.44
C TYR A 23 8.37 27.49 -21.09
N SER A 24 8.42 28.82 -20.94
CA SER A 24 8.71 29.45 -19.65
C SER A 24 7.62 29.13 -18.64
N PHE A 25 6.35 29.24 -19.04
CA PHE A 25 5.23 28.96 -18.14
C PHE A 25 5.11 27.48 -17.81
N HIS A 26 5.23 26.64 -18.84
CA HIS A 26 5.13 25.19 -18.73
C HIS A 26 6.24 24.58 -17.88
N SER A 27 7.51 24.93 -18.14
CA SER A 27 8.66 24.26 -17.54
C SER A 27 9.20 24.92 -16.27
N PHE A 28 8.99 26.23 -16.07
CA PHE A 28 9.55 26.96 -14.93
C PHE A 28 8.49 27.55 -13.98
N LEU A 29 7.55 28.33 -14.49
CA LEU A 29 6.58 29.03 -13.62
C LEU A 29 5.58 28.06 -12.99
N PHE A 30 5.12 27.04 -13.72
CA PHE A 30 4.18 26.06 -13.17
C PHE A 30 4.81 25.25 -12.02
N PRO A 31 5.99 24.63 -12.15
CA PRO A 31 6.65 23.97 -11.02
C PRO A 31 6.95 24.91 -9.84
N TYR A 32 7.33 26.17 -10.12
CA TYR A 32 7.54 27.17 -9.08
C TYR A 32 6.26 27.49 -8.29
N TYR A 33 5.13 27.62 -8.99
CA TYR A 33 3.82 27.84 -8.39
C TYR A 33 3.41 26.67 -7.49
N LEU A 34 3.60 25.41 -7.94
CA LEU A 34 3.28 24.24 -7.12
C LEU A 34 4.08 24.20 -5.80
N ARG A 35 5.34 24.65 -5.81
CA ARG A 35 6.21 24.66 -4.62
C ARG A 35 5.87 25.78 -3.63
N THR A 36 5.63 26.99 -4.14
CA THR A 36 5.48 28.18 -3.28
C THR A 36 4.03 28.52 -2.96
N LYS A 37 3.08 28.15 -3.83
CA LYS A 37 1.67 28.56 -3.82
C LYS A 37 1.45 30.09 -3.75
N LYS A 38 2.48 30.89 -4.08
CA LYS A 38 2.43 32.35 -4.03
C LYS A 38 1.98 32.93 -5.37
N SER A 39 0.69 33.20 -5.52
CA SER A 39 0.11 33.76 -6.76
C SER A 39 0.70 35.11 -7.17
N LEU A 40 1.05 35.97 -6.20
CA LEU A 40 1.65 37.28 -6.49
C LEU A 40 3.03 37.16 -7.16
N HIS A 41 3.86 36.21 -6.72
CA HIS A 41 5.19 36.01 -7.31
C HIS A 41 5.09 35.42 -8.72
N LEU A 42 4.09 34.57 -8.96
CA LEU A 42 3.77 34.05 -10.28
C LEU A 42 3.38 35.19 -11.24
N LEU A 43 2.51 36.11 -10.80
CA LEU A 43 2.12 37.27 -11.61
C LEU A 43 3.33 38.17 -11.93
N LEU A 44 4.18 38.47 -10.96
CA LEU A 44 5.39 39.26 -11.20
C LEU A 44 6.33 38.57 -12.20
N LEU A 45 6.58 37.26 -12.03
CA LEU A 45 7.45 36.50 -12.91
C LEU A 45 6.86 36.36 -14.33
N SER A 46 5.53 36.32 -14.45
CA SER A 46 4.83 36.29 -15.74
C SER A 46 5.06 37.57 -16.56
N VAL A 47 5.06 38.72 -15.90
CA VAL A 47 5.35 40.03 -16.51
C VAL A 47 6.82 40.10 -16.94
N VAL A 48 7.73 39.59 -16.11
CA VAL A 48 9.17 39.53 -16.45
C VAL A 48 9.40 38.65 -17.69
N VAL A 49 8.79 37.47 -17.75
CA VAL A 49 8.88 36.58 -18.92
C VAL A 49 8.31 37.25 -20.17
N ALA A 50 7.16 37.92 -20.07
CA ALA A 50 6.57 38.64 -21.20
C ALA A 50 7.49 39.79 -21.70
N GLY A 51 8.12 40.53 -20.78
CA GLY A 51 9.10 41.55 -21.10
C GLY A 51 10.33 41.00 -21.83
N ILE A 52 10.88 39.88 -21.36
CA ILE A 52 12.01 39.18 -22.01
C ILE A 52 11.62 38.70 -23.40
N ALA A 53 10.43 38.09 -23.55
CA ALA A 53 9.92 37.63 -24.84
C ALA A 53 9.75 38.79 -25.84
N THR A 54 9.31 39.94 -25.34
CA THR A 54 9.12 41.15 -26.15
C THR A 54 10.45 41.76 -26.58
N LEU A 55 11.43 41.83 -25.68
CA LEU A 55 12.79 42.26 -26.01
C LEU A 55 13.44 41.35 -27.07
N ALA A 56 13.29 40.04 -26.92
CA ALA A 56 13.81 39.06 -27.89
C ALA A 56 13.13 39.19 -29.26
N GLY A 57 11.80 39.36 -29.30
CA GLY A 57 11.05 39.58 -30.53
C GLY A 57 11.43 40.87 -31.24
N MET A 58 11.54 41.99 -30.49
CA MET A 58 11.98 43.27 -31.05
C MET A 58 13.42 43.22 -31.57
N LEU A 59 14.34 42.61 -30.82
CA LEU A 59 15.73 42.45 -31.26
C LEU A 59 15.79 41.70 -32.60
N LEU A 60 15.02 40.61 -32.74
CA LEU A 60 14.98 39.84 -33.97
C LEU A 60 14.44 40.66 -35.16
N LEU A 61 13.37 41.43 -34.95
CA LEU A 61 12.81 42.29 -35.98
C LEU A 61 13.80 43.39 -36.41
N THR A 62 14.54 43.99 -35.46
CA THR A 62 15.57 44.99 -35.79
C THR A 62 16.72 44.39 -36.61
N LEU A 63 17.17 43.17 -36.29
CA LEU A 63 18.22 42.47 -37.04
C LEU A 63 17.78 42.07 -38.46
N GLN A 64 16.50 41.74 -38.65
CA GLN A 64 15.99 41.28 -39.95
C GLN A 64 15.72 42.42 -40.93
N PHE A 65 15.20 43.55 -40.45
CA PHE A 65 14.78 44.67 -41.30
C PHE A 65 15.77 45.82 -41.32
N ASN A 66 16.82 45.78 -40.49
CA ASN A 66 17.81 46.85 -40.33
C ASN A 66 17.16 48.23 -40.06
N THR A 67 15.98 48.21 -39.44
CA THR A 67 15.21 49.40 -39.07
C THR A 67 15.19 49.54 -37.56
N THR A 68 15.77 50.62 -37.05
CA THR A 68 15.64 51.04 -35.66
C THR A 68 14.28 51.74 -35.49
N TYR A 69 13.28 51.04 -34.95
CA TYR A 69 11.93 51.59 -34.72
C TYR A 69 11.93 52.86 -33.85
N LEU A 70 12.90 52.96 -32.92
CA LEU A 70 13.17 54.17 -32.13
C LEU A 70 13.58 55.39 -32.97
N GLU A 71 14.21 55.17 -34.11
CA GLU A 71 14.74 56.21 -34.98
C GLU A 71 13.69 56.70 -36.00
N ASN A 72 12.80 55.81 -36.45
CA ASN A 72 11.74 56.16 -37.42
C ASN A 72 10.43 56.64 -36.77
N ASP A 73 9.93 55.97 -35.73
CA ASP A 73 8.57 56.18 -35.18
C ASP A 73 8.56 56.58 -33.69
N GLY A 74 9.74 56.76 -33.09
CA GLY A 74 9.93 57.10 -31.69
C GLY A 74 9.35 56.06 -30.71
N ILE A 75 9.03 56.50 -29.50
CA ILE A 75 8.52 55.63 -28.42
C ILE A 75 7.16 55.02 -28.78
N SER A 76 6.32 55.74 -29.53
CA SER A 76 4.99 55.27 -29.98
C SER A 76 5.08 54.02 -30.84
N GLY A 77 6.04 53.94 -31.77
CA GLY A 77 6.23 52.76 -32.63
C GLY A 77 6.67 51.53 -31.83
N VAL A 78 7.55 51.72 -30.85
CA VAL A 78 7.98 50.65 -29.94
C VAL A 78 6.80 50.08 -29.15
N ILE A 79 5.96 50.96 -28.56
CA ILE A 79 4.79 50.53 -27.77
C ILE A 79 3.79 49.76 -28.65
N ALA A 80 3.56 50.22 -29.89
CA ALA A 80 2.62 49.60 -30.81
C ALA A 80 2.98 48.15 -31.17
N ILE A 81 4.27 47.80 -31.16
CA ILE A 81 4.76 46.43 -31.39
C ILE A 81 4.87 45.65 -30.07
N ALA A 82 5.32 46.31 -29.00
CA ALA A 82 5.57 45.69 -27.71
C ALA A 82 4.31 45.07 -27.10
N ILE A 83 3.19 45.80 -27.11
CA ILE A 83 1.95 45.36 -26.45
C ILE A 83 1.40 44.06 -27.08
N PRO A 84 1.20 43.97 -28.42
CA PRO A 84 0.76 42.73 -29.05
C PRO A 84 1.70 41.54 -28.82
N VAL A 85 3.01 41.76 -28.87
CA VAL A 85 4.01 40.70 -28.66
C VAL A 85 3.95 40.17 -27.23
N ALA A 86 3.88 41.07 -26.24
CA ALA A 86 3.72 40.70 -24.83
C ALA A 86 2.40 39.92 -24.62
N PHE A 87 1.32 40.36 -25.26
CA PHE A 87 0.03 39.67 -25.20
C PHE A 87 0.10 38.25 -25.76
N ILE A 88 0.74 38.05 -26.93
CA ILE A 88 0.94 36.72 -27.53
C ILE A 88 1.76 35.82 -26.59
N ALA A 89 2.83 36.34 -26.00
CA ALA A 89 3.66 35.58 -25.06
C ALA A 89 2.85 35.16 -23.82
N LEU A 90 2.03 36.06 -23.26
CA LEU A 90 1.18 35.77 -22.10
C LEU A 90 0.08 34.74 -22.42
N VAL A 91 -0.59 34.84 -23.58
CA VAL A 91 -1.63 33.89 -23.99
C VAL A 91 -1.05 32.50 -24.18
N ASN A 92 0.08 32.37 -24.87
CA ASN A 92 0.75 31.08 -25.05
C ASN A 92 1.33 30.55 -23.74
N GLY A 93 1.84 31.43 -22.88
CA GLY A 93 2.26 31.06 -21.53
C GLY A 93 1.11 30.51 -20.68
N ALA A 94 -0.04 31.18 -20.69
CA ALA A 94 -1.24 30.71 -20.00
C ALA A 94 -1.68 29.34 -20.54
N ALA A 95 -1.66 29.13 -21.86
CA ALA A 95 -1.93 27.82 -22.46
C ALA A 95 -0.94 26.74 -21.97
N GLY A 96 0.36 27.03 -21.95
CA GLY A 96 1.39 26.13 -21.44
C GLY A 96 1.22 25.80 -19.95
N PHE A 97 0.82 26.78 -19.15
CA PHE A 97 0.51 26.60 -17.72
C PHE A 97 -0.69 25.68 -17.51
N VAL A 98 -1.78 25.89 -18.27
CA VAL A 98 -2.99 25.05 -18.20
C VAL A 98 -2.69 23.61 -18.64
N ILE A 99 -1.94 23.44 -19.75
CA ILE A 99 -1.55 22.11 -20.24
C ILE A 99 -0.72 21.37 -19.20
N ARG A 100 0.31 22.03 -18.62
CA ARG A 100 1.12 21.42 -17.57
C ARG A 100 0.30 21.05 -16.34
N GLY A 101 -0.68 21.89 -15.99
CA GLY A 101 -1.66 21.61 -14.95
C GLY A 101 -2.47 20.36 -15.22
N PHE A 102 -2.94 20.19 -16.46
CA PHE A 102 -3.69 19.02 -16.87
C PHE A 102 -2.83 17.75 -16.87
N GLU A 103 -1.57 17.82 -17.33
CA GLU A 103 -0.62 16.71 -17.27
C GLU A 103 -0.38 16.25 -15.82
N ALA A 104 -0.10 17.20 -14.92
CA ALA A 104 0.13 16.91 -13.50
C ALA A 104 -1.12 16.29 -12.85
N TRP A 105 -2.30 16.86 -13.12
CA TRP A 105 -3.56 16.34 -12.62
C TRP A 105 -3.86 14.92 -13.11
N PHE A 106 -3.63 14.65 -14.41
CA PHE A 106 -3.87 13.34 -14.99
C PHE A 106 -2.88 12.28 -14.47
N HIS A 107 -1.63 12.68 -14.25
CA HIS A 107 -0.62 11.82 -13.60
C HIS A 107 -1.04 11.46 -12.17
N ASP A 108 -1.49 12.44 -11.37
CA ASP A 108 -1.99 12.21 -10.01
C ASP A 108 -3.20 11.27 -9.98
N ILE A 109 -4.14 11.40 -10.94
CA ILE A 109 -5.28 10.49 -11.05
C ILE A 109 -4.83 9.06 -11.31
N LYS A 110 -3.90 8.86 -12.26
CA LYS A 110 -3.37 7.53 -12.58
C LYS A 110 -2.65 6.92 -11.39
N LEU A 111 -1.77 7.68 -10.75
CA LEU A 111 -1.04 7.24 -9.56
C LEU A 111 -2.01 6.84 -8.44
N LYS A 112 -3.05 7.65 -8.19
CA LYS A 112 -4.07 7.34 -7.18
C LYS A 112 -4.87 6.09 -7.53
N ALA A 113 -5.22 5.90 -8.80
CA ALA A 113 -5.90 4.69 -9.26
C ALA A 113 -5.03 3.44 -9.10
N GLU A 114 -3.74 3.50 -9.44
CA GLU A 114 -2.79 2.41 -9.24
C GLU A 114 -2.59 2.06 -7.77
N LEU A 115 -2.45 3.06 -6.90
CA LEU A 115 -2.33 2.86 -5.45
C LEU A 115 -3.59 2.21 -4.88
N ASN A 116 -4.77 2.67 -5.28
CA ASN A 116 -6.04 2.05 -4.87
C ASN A 116 -6.13 0.60 -5.36
N HIS A 117 -5.74 0.31 -6.60
CA HIS A 117 -5.74 -1.04 -7.13
C HIS A 117 -4.80 -1.97 -6.34
N LYS A 118 -3.58 -1.52 -6.03
CA LYS A 118 -2.64 -2.26 -5.17
C LYS A 118 -3.21 -2.48 -3.76
N ASN A 119 -3.84 -1.47 -3.16
CA ASN A 119 -4.51 -1.62 -1.87
C ASN A 119 -5.61 -2.69 -1.92
N TYR A 120 -6.49 -2.67 -2.93
CA TYR A 120 -7.52 -3.69 -3.10
C TYR A 120 -6.94 -5.08 -3.31
N GLN A 121 -5.86 -5.22 -4.09
CA GLN A 121 -5.17 -6.51 -4.24
C GLN A 121 -4.62 -7.01 -2.91
N MET A 122 -4.05 -6.12 -2.09
CA MET A 122 -3.54 -6.46 -0.76
C MET A 122 -4.68 -6.87 0.18
N GLU A 123 -5.79 -6.13 0.20
CA GLU A 123 -6.98 -6.48 0.98
C GLU A 123 -7.57 -7.81 0.52
N LEU A 124 -7.67 -8.05 -0.78
CA LEU A 124 -8.12 -9.33 -1.33
C LEU A 124 -7.16 -10.47 -0.98
N ALA A 125 -5.84 -10.23 -1.00
CA ALA A 125 -4.86 -11.21 -0.57
C ALA A 125 -5.00 -11.53 0.93
N LEU A 126 -5.19 -10.51 1.77
CA LEU A 126 -5.48 -10.66 3.20
C LEU A 126 -6.74 -11.50 3.43
N ILE A 127 -7.81 -11.25 2.67
CA ILE A 127 -9.05 -12.02 2.76
C ILE A 127 -8.84 -13.47 2.28
N LYS A 128 -8.20 -13.66 1.12
CA LYS A 128 -7.92 -15.00 0.58
C LYS A 128 -7.01 -15.83 1.47
N SER A 129 -6.10 -15.21 2.20
CA SER A 129 -5.22 -15.92 3.15
C SER A 129 -5.96 -16.52 4.35
N GLN A 130 -7.24 -16.18 4.57
CA GLN A 130 -8.01 -16.73 5.69
C GLN A 130 -8.36 -18.22 5.52
N ILE A 131 -8.16 -18.80 4.33
CA ILE A 131 -8.35 -20.24 4.10
C ILE A 131 -7.08 -20.77 3.44
N ASP A 132 -6.30 -21.61 4.15
CA ASP A 132 -5.22 -22.38 3.54
C ASP A 132 -5.80 -23.50 2.65
N PRO A 133 -5.72 -23.41 1.32
CA PRO A 133 -6.27 -24.44 0.44
C PRO A 133 -5.58 -25.78 0.67
N HIS A 134 -4.29 -25.76 1.03
CA HIS A 134 -3.51 -26.96 1.25
C HIS A 134 -3.99 -27.71 2.51
N PHE A 135 -4.24 -26.99 3.61
CA PHE A 135 -4.89 -27.55 4.78
C PHE A 135 -6.24 -28.19 4.44
N LEU A 136 -7.06 -27.55 3.61
CA LEU A 136 -8.37 -28.09 3.21
C LEU A 136 -8.22 -29.39 2.41
N PHE A 137 -7.38 -29.40 1.37
CA PHE A 137 -7.14 -30.60 0.56
C PHE A 137 -6.57 -31.75 1.40
N ASN A 138 -5.59 -31.48 2.25
CA ASN A 138 -5.02 -32.50 3.13
C ASN A 138 -6.04 -33.04 4.12
N THR A 139 -6.93 -32.18 4.63
CA THR A 139 -7.96 -32.61 5.56
C THR A 139 -8.96 -33.54 4.87
N ILE A 140 -9.40 -33.19 3.65
CA ILE A 140 -10.30 -34.03 2.86
C ILE A 140 -9.64 -35.38 2.52
N ASN A 141 -8.38 -35.38 2.09
CA ASN A 141 -7.65 -36.62 1.80
C ASN A 141 -7.52 -37.53 3.03
N ASN A 142 -7.27 -36.97 4.22
CA ASN A 142 -7.24 -37.76 5.45
C ASN A 142 -8.60 -38.34 5.81
N ILE A 143 -9.69 -37.58 5.58
CA ILE A 143 -11.05 -38.09 5.77
C ILE A 143 -11.30 -39.26 4.81
N ASP A 144 -10.89 -39.16 3.55
CA ASP A 144 -11.03 -40.23 2.56
C ASP A 144 -10.34 -41.53 3.01
N ILE A 145 -9.08 -41.43 3.46
CA ILE A 145 -8.34 -42.57 4.04
C ILE A 145 -9.04 -43.13 5.28
N LEU A 146 -9.61 -42.26 6.13
CA LEU A 146 -10.33 -42.69 7.33
C LEU A 146 -11.69 -43.32 7.01
N ILE A 147 -12.34 -42.97 5.91
CA ILE A 147 -13.61 -43.61 5.51
C ILE A 147 -13.40 -45.12 5.36
N GLU A 148 -12.28 -45.53 4.76
CA GLU A 148 -11.93 -46.95 4.59
C GLU A 148 -11.47 -47.61 5.90
N LYS A 149 -10.71 -46.90 6.75
CA LYS A 149 -10.09 -47.48 7.95
C LYS A 149 -10.96 -47.45 9.21
N ASP A 150 -11.68 -46.36 9.41
CA ASP A 150 -12.46 -46.06 10.61
C ASP A 150 -13.51 -44.97 10.29
N SER A 151 -14.64 -45.40 9.74
CA SER A 151 -15.71 -44.51 9.28
C SER A 151 -16.31 -43.65 10.40
N ILE A 152 -16.27 -44.12 11.65
CA ILE A 152 -16.73 -43.36 12.83
C ILE A 152 -15.77 -42.18 13.08
N LYS A 153 -14.45 -42.44 13.07
CA LYS A 153 -13.45 -41.35 13.16
C LYS A 153 -13.53 -40.41 11.96
N ALA A 154 -13.75 -40.91 10.75
CA ALA A 154 -13.93 -40.08 9.56
C ALA A 154 -15.10 -39.10 9.71
N SER A 155 -16.25 -39.60 10.17
CA SER A 155 -17.44 -38.77 10.43
C SER A 155 -17.17 -37.71 11.50
N ALA A 156 -16.53 -38.08 12.61
CA ALA A 156 -16.14 -37.13 13.65
C ALA A 156 -15.15 -36.06 13.13
N TYR A 157 -14.22 -36.45 12.27
CA TYR A 157 -13.28 -35.53 11.62
C TYR A 157 -14.04 -34.55 10.70
N LEU A 158 -14.90 -35.05 9.81
CA LEU A 158 -15.69 -34.23 8.91
C LEU A 158 -16.58 -33.20 9.66
N ASN A 159 -17.17 -33.61 10.78
CA ASN A 159 -17.95 -32.69 11.63
C ASN A 159 -17.08 -31.57 12.21
N LYS A 160 -15.88 -31.88 12.70
CA LYS A 160 -14.94 -30.86 13.21
C LYS A 160 -14.47 -29.92 12.08
N LEU A 161 -14.20 -30.43 10.88
CA LEU A 161 -13.88 -29.60 9.71
C LEU A 161 -15.05 -28.67 9.37
N SER A 162 -16.29 -29.18 9.37
CA SER A 162 -17.49 -28.40 9.09
C SER A 162 -17.69 -27.26 10.08
N ASP A 163 -17.41 -27.50 11.37
CA ASP A 163 -17.45 -26.47 12.41
C ASP A 163 -16.39 -25.37 12.19
N ILE A 164 -15.17 -25.75 11.83
CA ILE A 164 -14.08 -24.82 11.49
C ILE A 164 -14.47 -23.96 10.28
N MET A 165 -15.00 -24.59 9.22
CA MET A 165 -15.47 -23.89 8.02
C MET A 165 -16.61 -22.92 8.35
N ARG A 166 -17.57 -23.34 9.18
CA ARG A 166 -18.69 -22.48 9.58
C ARG A 166 -18.20 -21.25 10.34
N PHE A 167 -17.26 -21.41 11.27
CA PHE A 167 -16.67 -20.26 11.97
C PHE A 167 -16.03 -19.27 10.99
N MET A 168 -15.21 -19.77 10.05
CA MET A 168 -14.54 -18.92 9.05
C MET A 168 -15.48 -18.23 8.06
N LEU A 169 -16.70 -18.75 7.83
CA LEU A 169 -17.67 -18.14 6.92
C LEU A 169 -18.60 -17.11 7.57
N TYR A 170 -18.81 -17.18 8.87
CA TYR A 170 -19.81 -16.36 9.56
C TYR A 170 -19.21 -15.40 10.59
N GLU A 171 -18.24 -15.84 11.40
CA GLU A 171 -17.73 -15.05 12.53
C GLU A 171 -16.64 -14.04 12.07
N THR A 172 -15.96 -14.31 10.94
CA THR A 172 -14.92 -13.46 10.35
C THR A 172 -15.45 -12.23 9.60
N LYS A 173 -16.77 -12.17 9.34
CA LYS A 173 -17.43 -11.05 8.66
C LYS A 173 -17.61 -9.82 9.55
N THR A 174 -17.31 -9.94 10.84
CA THR A 174 -17.47 -8.87 11.82
C THR A 174 -16.10 -8.28 12.18
N ASN A 175 -16.07 -7.01 12.60
CA ASN A 175 -14.83 -6.35 13.00
C ASN A 175 -14.26 -6.92 14.32
N SER A 176 -15.09 -7.56 15.14
CA SER A 176 -14.70 -8.10 16.43
C SER A 176 -15.64 -9.23 16.87
N ILE A 177 -15.09 -10.25 17.51
CA ILE A 177 -15.82 -11.36 18.12
C ILE A 177 -15.43 -11.51 19.60
N LEU A 178 -16.24 -12.24 20.38
CA LEU A 178 -15.88 -12.57 21.75
C LEU A 178 -14.61 -13.44 21.77
N LEU A 179 -13.70 -13.16 22.70
CA LEU A 179 -12.49 -13.97 22.91
C LEU A 179 -12.85 -15.44 23.20
N THR A 180 -13.96 -15.70 23.90
CA THR A 180 -14.49 -17.06 24.12
C THR A 180 -14.76 -17.81 22.82
N LYS A 181 -15.28 -17.12 21.79
CA LYS A 181 -15.53 -17.74 20.47
C LYS A 181 -14.23 -18.05 19.74
N GLU A 182 -13.27 -17.13 19.76
CA GLU A 182 -11.94 -17.34 19.17
C GLU A 182 -11.21 -18.52 19.85
N LEU A 183 -11.21 -18.59 21.18
CA LEU A 183 -10.60 -19.70 21.93
C LEU A 183 -11.28 -21.04 21.63
N ALA A 184 -12.62 -21.08 21.58
CA ALA A 184 -13.35 -22.28 21.21
C ALA A 184 -13.03 -22.74 19.78
N TYR A 185 -12.83 -21.80 18.84
CA TYR A 185 -12.37 -22.12 17.49
C TYR A 185 -10.96 -22.73 17.50
N ILE A 186 -10.03 -22.13 18.26
CA ILE A 186 -8.65 -22.63 18.40
C ILE A 186 -8.63 -24.04 19.01
N GLU A 187 -9.44 -24.32 20.03
CA GLU A 187 -9.57 -25.66 20.60
C GLU A 187 -10.07 -26.68 19.58
N LYS A 188 -11.08 -26.33 18.78
CA LYS A 188 -11.56 -27.20 17.69
C LYS A 188 -10.48 -27.46 16.64
N TYR A 189 -9.73 -26.43 16.26
CA TYR A 189 -8.62 -26.54 15.33
C TYR A 189 -7.50 -27.46 15.87
N ILE A 190 -7.07 -27.26 17.11
CA ILE A 190 -6.07 -28.11 17.77
C ILE A 190 -6.58 -29.56 17.85
N ALA A 191 -7.83 -29.75 18.22
CA ALA A 191 -8.43 -31.09 18.29
C ALA A 191 -8.51 -31.77 16.92
N LEU A 192 -8.64 -31.01 15.84
CA LEU A 192 -8.57 -31.51 14.47
C LEU A 192 -7.13 -31.95 14.11
N GLN A 193 -6.14 -31.10 14.40
CA GLN A 193 -4.73 -31.43 14.17
C GLN A 193 -4.27 -32.63 15.00
N LYS A 194 -4.81 -32.80 16.21
CA LYS A 194 -4.55 -33.97 17.07
C LYS A 194 -4.96 -35.30 16.43
N VAL A 195 -5.95 -35.31 15.52
CA VAL A 195 -6.34 -36.54 14.81
C VAL A 195 -5.28 -36.98 13.80
N ARG A 196 -4.47 -36.04 13.29
CA ARG A 196 -3.43 -36.30 12.28
C ARG A 196 -2.11 -36.77 12.89
N THR A 197 -1.88 -36.52 14.18
CA THR A 197 -0.66 -36.94 14.84
C THR A 197 -0.83 -38.32 15.50
N SER A 198 0.21 -39.13 15.42
CA SER A 198 0.33 -40.36 16.20
C SER A 198 0.67 -40.10 17.67
N ASN A 199 1.09 -38.88 18.01
CA ASN A 199 1.50 -38.48 19.36
C ASN A 199 0.55 -37.42 19.96
N VAL A 200 -0.29 -37.85 20.89
CA VAL A 200 -1.25 -36.99 21.61
C VAL A 200 -0.58 -35.95 22.53
N ASN A 201 0.65 -36.18 22.98
CA ASN A 201 1.42 -35.31 23.86
C ASN A 201 2.24 -34.26 23.10
N ALA A 202 2.23 -34.29 21.77
CA ALA A 202 2.95 -33.34 20.94
C ALA A 202 2.42 -31.90 21.08
N ILE A 203 1.18 -31.71 21.54
CA ILE A 203 0.51 -30.41 21.54
C ILE A 203 -0.07 -30.08 22.92
N ASN A 204 0.46 -29.02 23.53
CA ASN A 204 0.05 -28.50 24.83
C ASN A 204 -0.58 -27.12 24.68
N CYS A 205 -1.85 -26.98 25.06
CA CYS A 205 -2.56 -25.70 25.09
C CYS A 205 -2.99 -25.39 26.52
N ILE A 206 -2.64 -24.20 26.99
CA ILE A 206 -2.93 -23.73 28.35
C ILE A 206 -3.63 -22.38 28.26
N ILE A 207 -4.81 -22.26 28.87
CA ILE A 207 -5.55 -21.00 28.96
C ILE A 207 -5.64 -20.63 30.44
N GLN A 208 -5.14 -19.43 30.78
CA GLN A 208 -5.12 -18.90 32.13
C GLN A 208 -5.93 -17.60 32.19
N GLY A 209 -6.83 -17.51 33.16
CA GLY A 209 -7.71 -16.34 33.36
C GLY A 209 -9.08 -16.51 32.70
N ASP A 210 -9.93 -15.49 32.86
CA ASP A 210 -11.30 -15.49 32.34
C ASP A 210 -11.41 -14.61 31.07
N PRO A 211 -11.75 -15.21 29.91
CA PRO A 211 -12.02 -14.44 28.69
C PRO A 211 -13.20 -13.46 28.84
N GLY A 212 -14.18 -13.74 29.70
CA GLY A 212 -15.32 -12.87 29.96
C GLY A 212 -16.02 -12.37 28.68
N SER A 213 -16.31 -11.07 28.64
CA SER A 213 -16.92 -10.38 27.49
C SER A 213 -15.91 -9.64 26.60
N LYS A 214 -14.62 -9.99 26.66
CA LYS A 214 -13.58 -9.32 25.86
C LYS A 214 -13.80 -9.54 24.37
N MET A 215 -13.52 -8.50 23.59
CA MET A 215 -13.70 -8.51 22.14
C MET A 215 -12.34 -8.45 21.45
N ILE A 216 -12.15 -9.33 20.48
CA ILE A 216 -10.90 -9.46 19.73
C ILE A 216 -11.21 -9.46 18.22
N ALA A 217 -10.27 -9.03 17.39
CA ALA A 217 -10.38 -9.25 15.96
C ALA A 217 -10.44 -10.77 15.68
N PRO A 218 -11.34 -11.24 14.79
CA PRO A 218 -11.46 -12.67 14.49
C PRO A 218 -10.17 -13.22 13.85
N MET A 219 -9.86 -14.49 14.10
CA MET A 219 -8.68 -15.17 13.53
C MET A 219 -7.37 -14.43 13.81
N LEU A 220 -7.22 -13.87 15.01
CA LEU A 220 -6.03 -13.11 15.40
C LEU A 220 -4.85 -14.05 15.69
N PHE A 221 -5.11 -15.14 16.40
CA PHE A 221 -4.06 -16.03 16.91
C PHE A 221 -3.80 -17.23 15.98
N ILE A 222 -4.81 -17.66 15.23
CA ILE A 222 -4.74 -18.86 14.41
C ILE A 222 -3.58 -18.89 13.41
N PRO A 223 -3.16 -17.79 12.73
CA PRO A 223 -2.11 -17.90 11.73
C PRO A 223 -0.74 -18.24 12.35
N PHE A 224 -0.50 -17.81 13.61
CA PHE A 224 0.71 -18.19 14.35
C PHE A 224 0.67 -19.68 14.74
N ILE A 225 -0.51 -20.17 15.12
CA ILE A 225 -0.72 -21.58 15.46
C ILE A 225 -0.53 -22.45 14.22
N GLU A 226 -1.11 -22.07 13.08
CA GLU A 226 -0.92 -22.73 11.78
C GLU A 226 0.57 -22.79 11.39
N ASN A 227 1.30 -21.68 11.58
CA ASN A 227 2.72 -21.63 11.31
C ASN A 227 3.50 -22.63 12.18
N ALA A 228 3.16 -22.72 13.48
CA ALA A 228 3.76 -23.71 14.37
C ALA A 228 3.52 -25.16 13.89
N PHE A 229 2.29 -25.49 13.50
CA PHE A 229 1.97 -26.82 12.96
C PHE A 229 2.66 -27.14 11.64
N LYS A 230 2.93 -26.14 10.81
CA LYS A 230 3.58 -26.31 9.50
C LYS A 230 5.07 -26.59 9.61
N HIS A 231 5.74 -26.03 10.61
CA HIS A 231 7.19 -26.03 10.73
C HIS A 231 7.74 -26.95 11.82
N THR A 232 6.90 -27.83 12.37
CA THR A 232 7.27 -28.74 13.45
C THR A 232 7.01 -30.19 13.09
N ASN A 233 7.89 -31.07 13.56
CA ASN A 233 7.66 -32.50 13.58
C ASN A 233 6.77 -32.90 14.77
N LEU A 234 5.50 -33.21 14.51
CA LEU A 234 4.48 -33.55 15.51
C LEU A 234 4.65 -34.94 16.15
N THR A 235 5.73 -35.67 15.84
CA THR A 235 6.05 -36.95 16.50
C THR A 235 6.71 -36.76 17.87
N ILE A 236 7.27 -35.57 18.14
CA ILE A 236 8.00 -35.26 19.38
C ILE A 236 7.02 -34.77 20.46
N ASP A 237 7.25 -35.16 21.72
CA ASP A 237 6.48 -34.64 22.86
C ASP A 237 6.69 -33.14 23.04
N GLY A 238 5.61 -32.39 23.30
CA GLY A 238 5.69 -30.94 23.51
C GLY A 238 6.16 -30.15 22.30
N ALA A 239 6.06 -30.71 21.09
CA ALA A 239 6.51 -30.08 19.86
C ALA A 239 5.83 -28.74 19.55
N VAL A 240 4.59 -28.53 20.01
CA VAL A 240 3.88 -27.25 19.97
C VAL A 240 3.33 -26.91 21.35
N LYS A 241 3.66 -25.72 21.86
CA LYS A 241 3.15 -25.17 23.11
C LYS A 241 2.41 -23.86 22.83
N ILE A 242 1.17 -23.78 23.30
CA ILE A 242 0.30 -22.61 23.14
C ILE A 242 -0.16 -22.17 24.52
N ILE A 243 0.03 -20.90 24.84
CA ILE A 243 -0.33 -20.33 26.15
C ILE A 243 -1.12 -19.05 25.92
N PHE A 244 -2.27 -18.96 26.59
CA PHE A 244 -3.05 -17.74 26.74
C PHE A 244 -3.02 -17.29 28.19
N VAL A 245 -2.66 -16.03 28.44
CA VAL A 245 -2.79 -15.38 29.75
C VAL A 245 -3.71 -14.17 29.59
N ILE A 246 -4.88 -14.26 30.20
CA ILE A 246 -5.97 -13.30 30.04
C ILE A 246 -6.03 -12.42 31.28
N GLY A 247 -5.60 -11.16 31.12
CA GLY A 247 -5.67 -10.14 32.15
C GLY A 247 -6.99 -9.35 32.12
N LYS A 248 -7.04 -8.25 32.87
CA LYS A 248 -8.20 -7.34 32.85
C LYS A 248 -8.33 -6.54 31.55
N LYS A 249 -7.21 -6.00 31.04
CA LYS A 249 -7.15 -5.17 29.83
C LYS A 249 -6.33 -5.77 28.69
N MET A 250 -5.49 -6.76 29.00
CA MET A 250 -4.53 -7.31 28.04
C MET A 250 -4.77 -8.80 27.87
N VAL A 251 -4.62 -9.28 26.65
CA VAL A 251 -4.53 -10.70 26.32
C VAL A 251 -3.12 -10.96 25.83
N MET A 252 -2.42 -11.86 26.51
CA MET A 252 -1.11 -12.34 26.10
C MET A 252 -1.28 -13.72 25.48
N PHE A 253 -0.73 -13.88 24.28
CA PHE A 253 -0.63 -15.12 23.54
C PHE A 253 0.84 -15.46 23.34
N GLU A 254 1.20 -16.70 23.62
CA GLU A 254 2.51 -17.24 23.34
C GLU A 254 2.36 -18.58 22.61
N CYS A 255 3.07 -18.72 21.48
CA CYS A 255 3.14 -19.96 20.74
C CYS A 255 4.59 -20.29 20.46
N GLU A 256 4.97 -21.51 20.81
CA GLU A 256 6.32 -22.02 20.67
C GLU A 256 6.28 -23.37 19.97
N ASN A 257 7.19 -23.58 19.03
CA ASN A 257 7.27 -24.82 18.27
C ASN A 257 8.72 -25.24 18.00
N LEU A 258 8.96 -26.55 17.94
CA LEU A 258 10.26 -27.13 17.66
C LEU A 258 10.62 -26.97 16.17
N ILE A 259 11.81 -26.44 15.88
CA ILE A 259 12.34 -26.29 14.53
C ILE A 259 13.61 -27.12 14.37
N GLU A 260 13.77 -27.78 13.22
CA GLU A 260 14.93 -28.65 12.95
C GLU A 260 16.22 -27.84 12.78
N GLN A 261 16.14 -26.65 12.20
CA GLN A 261 17.27 -25.75 11.98
C GLN A 261 16.85 -24.31 12.24
N THR A 262 17.74 -23.54 12.87
CA THR A 262 17.57 -22.09 12.96
C THR A 262 17.79 -21.48 11.56
N PRO A 263 16.80 -20.78 10.98
CA PRO A 263 16.93 -20.21 9.63
C PRO A 263 18.04 -19.15 9.59
N GLN A 264 18.66 -18.94 8.43
CA GLN A 264 19.73 -17.94 8.30
C GLN A 264 19.18 -16.51 8.54
N PRO A 265 20.02 -15.53 8.95
CA PRO A 265 19.56 -14.16 9.23
C PRO A 265 18.75 -13.52 8.09
N GLU A 266 19.09 -13.84 6.84
CA GLU A 266 18.38 -13.37 5.64
C GLU A 266 16.97 -13.98 5.52
N GLU A 267 16.78 -15.22 5.97
CA GLU A 267 15.49 -15.93 6.03
C GLU A 267 14.66 -15.52 7.27
N GLN A 268 15.34 -15.04 8.32
CA GLN A 268 14.70 -14.47 9.52
C GLN A 268 14.06 -13.10 9.26
N SER A 269 14.46 -12.41 8.17
CA SER A 269 13.90 -11.11 7.71
C SER A 269 12.40 -11.14 7.40
N GLY A 270 11.79 -12.32 7.39
CA GLY A 270 10.34 -12.49 7.34
C GLY A 270 9.86 -12.91 5.96
N GLY A 271 9.30 -14.11 5.89
CA GLY A 271 8.46 -14.48 4.76
C GLY A 271 7.21 -13.60 4.69
N LEU A 272 6.57 -13.59 3.52
CA LEU A 272 5.34 -12.83 3.21
C LEU A 272 4.29 -12.88 4.34
N GLY A 273 4.16 -14.02 5.03
CA GLY A 273 3.21 -14.21 6.13
C GLY A 273 3.48 -13.36 7.38
N LYS A 274 4.74 -13.15 7.77
CA LYS A 274 5.08 -12.34 8.96
C LYS A 274 4.80 -10.86 8.71
N GLU A 275 5.26 -10.34 7.58
CA GLU A 275 5.04 -8.94 7.19
C GLU A 275 3.53 -8.63 7.07
N LEU A 276 2.76 -9.58 6.51
CA LEU A 276 1.31 -9.46 6.39
C LEU A 276 0.63 -9.40 7.76
N MET A 277 1.07 -10.23 8.72
CA MET A 277 0.55 -10.23 10.09
C MET A 277 0.91 -8.96 10.86
N GLU A 278 2.14 -8.47 10.76
CA GLU A 278 2.57 -7.21 11.40
C GLU A 278 1.76 -6.02 10.87
N ARG A 279 1.57 -5.94 9.54
CA ARG A 279 0.70 -4.92 8.94
C ARG A 279 -0.74 -5.03 9.41
N ARG A 280 -1.29 -6.25 9.46
CA ARG A 280 -2.64 -6.51 9.95
C ARG A 280 -2.82 -6.06 11.40
N LEU A 281 -1.85 -6.36 12.27
CA LEU A 281 -1.86 -5.93 13.67
C LEU A 281 -1.77 -4.41 13.81
N ALA A 282 -0.94 -3.74 13.00
CA ALA A 282 -0.85 -2.28 12.98
C ALA A 282 -2.17 -1.59 12.59
N LEU A 283 -2.93 -2.20 11.68
CA LEU A 283 -4.25 -1.70 11.27
C LEU A 283 -5.34 -1.95 12.32
N LEU A 284 -5.35 -3.14 12.94
CA LEU A 284 -6.40 -3.54 13.87
C LEU A 284 -6.19 -3.00 15.30
N TYR A 285 -4.94 -2.87 15.73
CA TYR A 285 -4.55 -2.50 17.10
C TYR A 285 -3.48 -1.39 17.11
N PRO A 286 -3.74 -0.21 16.53
CA PRO A 286 -2.73 0.85 16.43
C PRO A 286 -2.22 1.27 17.82
N ALA A 287 -0.91 1.13 18.04
CA ALA A 287 -0.24 1.37 19.33
C ALA A 287 -0.79 0.57 20.54
N LYS A 288 -1.59 -0.47 20.29
CA LYS A 288 -2.23 -1.33 21.30
C LYS A 288 -1.81 -2.80 21.21
N HIS A 289 -0.73 -3.08 20.49
CA HIS A 289 -0.18 -4.41 20.36
C HIS A 289 1.35 -4.40 20.48
N HIS A 290 1.90 -5.53 20.88
CA HIS A 290 3.32 -5.81 20.85
C HIS A 290 3.53 -7.25 20.37
N LEU A 291 4.22 -7.41 19.24
CA LEU A 291 4.59 -8.70 18.67
C LEU A 291 6.10 -8.88 18.79
N LEU A 292 6.52 -10.02 19.35
CA LEU A 292 7.92 -10.40 19.47
C LEU A 292 8.11 -11.82 18.93
N THR A 293 9.06 -12.00 18.02
CA THR A 293 9.45 -13.30 17.47
C THR A 293 10.88 -13.60 17.82
N THR A 294 11.16 -14.76 18.41
CA THR A 294 12.51 -15.19 18.80
C THR A 294 12.83 -16.55 18.21
N PHE A 295 14.02 -16.67 17.63
CA PHE A 295 14.63 -17.93 17.23
C PHE A 295 15.66 -18.32 18.29
N GLY A 296 15.49 -19.48 18.90
CA GLY A 296 16.54 -20.17 19.68
C GLY A 296 17.02 -21.41 18.93
N ASP A 297 18.02 -22.10 19.46
CA ASP A 297 18.75 -23.18 18.78
C ASP A 297 17.85 -24.24 18.10
N HIS A 298 16.71 -24.57 18.71
CA HIS A 298 15.69 -25.49 18.15
C HIS A 298 14.24 -25.04 18.39
N HIS A 299 14.03 -23.77 18.73
CA HIS A 299 12.71 -23.28 19.10
C HIS A 299 12.39 -21.99 18.35
N TYR A 300 11.24 -21.95 17.72
CA TYR A 300 10.63 -20.70 17.28
C TYR A 300 9.54 -20.31 18.27
N ARG A 301 9.59 -19.08 18.78
CA ARG A 301 8.60 -18.55 19.71
C ARG A 301 8.05 -17.23 19.21
N VAL A 302 6.73 -17.11 19.26
CA VAL A 302 5.98 -15.89 19.01
C VAL A 302 5.25 -15.49 20.28
N LYS A 303 5.39 -14.22 20.65
CA LYS A 303 4.66 -13.61 21.76
C LYS A 303 3.91 -12.39 21.26
N LEU A 304 2.58 -12.43 21.37
CA LEU A 304 1.69 -11.32 21.04
C LEU A 304 0.99 -10.85 22.29
N THR A 305 1.03 -9.55 22.56
CA THR A 305 0.22 -8.93 23.61
C THR A 305 -0.66 -7.88 22.96
N VAL A 306 -1.97 -7.92 23.23
CA VAL A 306 -2.95 -6.96 22.71
C VAL A 306 -3.84 -6.42 23.83
N GLU A 307 -4.24 -5.16 23.71
CA GLU A 307 -5.27 -4.57 24.56
C GLU A 307 -6.66 -4.94 24.02
N ALA A 308 -7.49 -5.60 24.85
CA ALA A 308 -8.79 -6.17 24.49
C ALA A 308 -9.86 -5.93 25.56
#